data_AF-A0A3L5TPY2-F1
#
_entry.id   AF-A0A3L5TPY2-F1
#
_cell.length_a   1.000
_cell.length_b   1.000
_cell.length_c   1.000
_cell.angle_alpha   90.00
_cell.angle_beta   90.00
_cell.angle_gamma   90.00
#
_symmetry.space_group_name_H-M   'P 1'
#
loop_
_entity.id
_entity.type
_entity.pdbx_description
1 polymer ?
#
loop_
_entity_poly.entity_id
_entity_poly.type
_entity_poly.pdbx_seq_one_letter_code
_entity_poly.pdbx_strand_id
1 'polypeptide(L)'
;MHSLLGNWVPPSERSKFTAMTYSGTQLGIVVTFALGSLMCAHGFAGGWPSIFYVCGISSFIWLILWMWFVSDTPAEHKRISREEKEYIMGLLADSTHDTKKKELQVPWLEIAKSMPNYAIVVSNITCDWGLYTLLTYIPTYMNDVLKLDITTNGLFSSLPYIVFWATVFCGGWLADFFRNRKLMSTTNTRKLFDTI
;
A
#
# COMPACT_ATOMS: atom_id res chain seq x y z
N MET A 1 1.56 1.88 -10.01
CA MET A 1 0.81 2.70 -9.03
C MET A 1 1.34 4.13 -8.90
N HIS A 2 2.61 4.37 -8.53
CA HIS A 2 3.10 5.76 -8.37
C HIS A 2 2.98 6.63 -9.62
N SER A 3 3.24 6.08 -10.81
CA SER A 3 3.03 6.81 -12.08
C SER A 3 1.55 7.12 -12.32
N LEU A 4 0.65 6.18 -12.02
CA LEU A 4 -0.80 6.37 -12.16
C LEU A 4 -1.33 7.42 -11.19
N LEU A 5 -0.98 7.34 -9.90
CA LEU A 5 -1.26 8.39 -8.91
C LEU A 5 -0.61 9.73 -9.28
N GLY A 6 0.51 9.66 -10.01
CA GLY A 6 1.21 10.79 -10.59
C GLY A 6 0.32 11.61 -11.54
N ASN A 7 -0.40 10.91 -12.41
CA ASN A 7 -1.25 11.49 -13.45
C ASN A 7 -2.69 11.76 -13.01
N TRP A 8 -3.17 11.04 -11.99
CA TRP A 8 -4.58 11.06 -11.58
C TRP A 8 -4.86 11.86 -10.30
N VAL A 9 -3.86 12.06 -9.44
CA VAL A 9 -4.07 12.68 -8.13
C VAL A 9 -3.29 13.99 -8.00
N PRO A 10 -3.97 15.11 -7.65
CA PRO A 10 -3.31 16.37 -7.35
C PRO A 10 -2.26 16.25 -6.24
N PRO A 11 -1.17 17.05 -6.25
CA PRO A 11 -0.10 16.94 -5.26
C PRO A 11 -0.55 17.11 -3.81
N SER A 12 -1.57 17.94 -3.56
CA SER A 12 -2.15 18.18 -2.23
C SER A 12 -2.80 16.93 -1.63
N GLU A 13 -3.34 16.05 -2.47
CA GLU A 13 -4.08 14.85 -2.05
C GLU A 13 -3.28 13.55 -2.25
N ARG A 14 -2.15 13.63 -2.96
CA ARG A 14 -1.34 12.45 -3.33
C ARG A 14 -0.93 11.59 -2.14
N SER A 15 -0.58 12.19 -0.99
CA SER A 15 -0.24 11.43 0.22
C SER A 15 -1.40 10.56 0.73
N LYS A 16 -2.65 11.05 0.66
CA LYS A 16 -3.83 10.33 1.15
C LYS A 16 -4.15 9.13 0.25
N PHE A 17 -4.17 9.34 -1.06
CA PHE A 17 -4.40 8.26 -2.03
C PHE A 17 -3.28 7.21 -2.00
N THR A 18 -2.03 7.65 -1.80
CA THR A 18 -0.90 6.73 -1.62
C THR A 18 -1.12 5.87 -0.37
N ALA A 19 -1.42 6.47 0.78
CA ALA A 19 -1.67 5.74 2.02
C ALA A 19 -2.84 4.74 1.88
N MET A 20 -3.92 5.14 1.20
CA MET A 20 -5.07 4.26 0.93
C MET A 20 -4.69 3.08 0.02
N THR A 21 -3.81 3.29 -0.96
CA THR A 21 -3.34 2.21 -1.84
C THR A 21 -2.47 1.22 -1.06
N TYR A 22 -1.57 1.71 -0.21
CA TYR A 22 -0.67 0.85 0.56
C TYR A 22 -1.38 0.09 1.69
N SER A 23 -2.40 0.68 2.32
CA SER A 23 -3.18 0.00 3.38
C SER A 23 -3.92 -1.23 2.86
N GLY A 24 -4.27 -1.26 1.57
CA GLY A 24 -4.85 -2.44 0.90
C GLY A 24 -3.94 -3.67 0.94
N THR A 25 -2.62 -3.49 0.99
CA THR A 25 -1.66 -4.61 1.06
C THR A 25 -1.82 -5.38 2.39
N GLN A 26 -1.96 -4.65 3.50
CA GLN A 26 -2.11 -5.26 4.83
C GLN A 26 -3.46 -5.97 4.97
N LEU A 27 -4.54 -5.38 4.43
CA LEU A 27 -5.84 -6.04 4.37
C LEU A 27 -5.78 -7.32 3.53
N GLY A 28 -5.07 -7.30 2.41
CA GLY A 28 -4.85 -8.48 1.57
C GLY A 28 -4.17 -9.62 2.35
N ILE A 29 -3.17 -9.31 3.17
CA ILE A 29 -2.49 -10.30 4.04
C ILE A 29 -3.47 -10.91 5.04
N VAL A 30 -4.25 -10.08 5.74
CA VAL A 30 -5.26 -10.53 6.72
C VAL A 30 -6.28 -11.46 6.07
N VAL A 31 -6.84 -11.06 4.92
CA VAL A 31 -7.82 -11.85 4.18
C VAL A 31 -7.21 -13.15 3.68
N THR A 32 -5.97 -13.13 3.21
CA THR A 32 -5.27 -14.33 2.71
C THR A 32 -4.98 -15.32 3.83
N PHE A 33 -4.56 -14.86 5.01
CA PHE A 33 -4.37 -15.76 6.16
C PHE A 33 -5.69 -16.38 6.63
N ALA A 34 -6.76 -15.57 6.74
CA ALA A 34 -8.06 -16.05 7.20
C ALA A 34 -8.73 -17.00 6.19
N LEU A 35 -8.72 -16.66 4.90
CA LEU A 35 -9.25 -17.53 3.85
C LEU A 35 -8.36 -18.75 3.67
N GLY A 36 -7.04 -18.59 3.76
CA GLY A 36 -6.08 -19.67 3.60
C GLY A 36 -6.24 -20.74 4.65
N SER A 37 -6.41 -20.39 5.93
CA SER A 37 -6.67 -21.39 6.98
C SER A 37 -8.00 -22.10 6.79
N LEU A 38 -9.06 -21.36 6.43
CA LEU A 38 -10.38 -21.95 6.22
C LEU A 38 -10.37 -22.92 5.02
N MET A 39 -9.74 -22.53 3.92
CA MET A 39 -9.61 -23.34 2.71
C MET A 39 -8.66 -24.52 2.91
N CYS A 40 -7.60 -24.40 3.72
CA CYS A 40 -6.76 -25.54 4.06
C CYS A 40 -7.55 -26.61 4.84
N ALA A 41 -8.47 -26.22 5.71
CA ALA A 41 -9.27 -27.14 6.52
C ALA A 41 -10.50 -27.70 5.80
N HIS A 42 -11.20 -26.90 5.00
CA HIS A 42 -12.49 -27.25 4.38
C HIS A 42 -12.48 -27.14 2.84
N GLY A 43 -11.30 -27.09 2.23
CA GLY A 43 -11.12 -26.82 0.81
C GLY A 43 -11.69 -27.91 -0.10
N PHE A 44 -12.39 -27.47 -1.14
CA PHE A 44 -13.00 -28.33 -2.17
C PHE A 44 -11.99 -29.13 -3.01
N ALA A 45 -10.72 -28.74 -3.03
CA ALA A 45 -9.65 -29.38 -3.82
C ALA A 45 -8.73 -30.25 -2.95
N GLY A 46 -9.23 -30.78 -1.82
CA GLY A 46 -8.44 -31.56 -0.88
C GLY A 46 -7.60 -30.70 0.07
N GLY A 47 -8.13 -29.53 0.48
CA GLY A 47 -7.46 -28.63 1.42
C GLY A 47 -6.67 -27.50 0.74
N TRP A 48 -5.35 -27.49 0.92
CA TRP A 48 -4.47 -26.36 0.58
C TRP A 48 -4.54 -25.86 -0.89
N PRO A 49 -4.76 -26.68 -1.95
CA PRO A 49 -4.78 -26.17 -3.32
C PRO A 49 -5.95 -25.20 -3.58
N SER A 50 -7.03 -25.27 -2.79
CA SER A 50 -8.22 -24.43 -2.96
C SER A 50 -7.93 -22.93 -2.85
N ILE A 51 -6.96 -22.51 -2.03
CA ILE A 51 -6.60 -21.09 -1.89
C ILE A 51 -6.05 -20.52 -3.20
N PHE A 52 -5.25 -21.30 -3.95
CA PHE A 52 -4.64 -20.84 -5.20
C PHE A 52 -5.70 -20.62 -6.28
N TYR A 53 -6.71 -21.49 -6.35
CA TYR A 53 -7.81 -21.32 -7.28
C TYR A 53 -8.66 -20.09 -6.94
N VAL A 54 -9.01 -19.90 -5.67
CA VAL A 54 -9.82 -18.75 -5.23
C VAL A 54 -9.08 -17.44 -5.45
N CYS A 55 -7.82 -17.33 -5.00
CA CYS A 55 -7.00 -16.14 -5.19
C CYS A 55 -6.66 -15.89 -6.67
N GLY A 56 -6.45 -16.95 -7.45
CA GLY A 56 -6.19 -16.85 -8.88
C GLY A 56 -7.41 -16.30 -9.64
N ILE A 57 -8.58 -16.91 -9.44
CA ILE A 57 -9.83 -16.48 -10.09
C ILE A 57 -10.20 -15.06 -9.66
N SER A 58 -10.08 -14.72 -8.37
CA SER A 58 -10.37 -13.36 -7.90
C SER A 58 -9.43 -12.33 -8.51
N SER A 59 -8.14 -12.67 -8.67
CA SER A 59 -7.15 -11.82 -9.35
C SER A 59 -7.47 -11.62 -10.82
N PHE A 60 -7.92 -12.67 -11.52
CA PHE A 60 -8.37 -12.57 -12.92
C PHE A 60 -9.61 -11.68 -13.06
N ILE A 61 -10.60 -11.85 -12.19
CA ILE A 61 -11.80 -10.98 -12.17
C ILE A 61 -11.38 -9.53 -11.93
N TRP A 62 -10.51 -9.29 -10.94
CA TRP A 62 -10.00 -7.96 -10.65
C TRP A 62 -9.23 -7.35 -11.83
N LEU A 63 -8.42 -8.14 -12.53
CA LEU A 63 -7.71 -7.70 -13.72
C LEU A 63 -8.68 -7.26 -14.83
N ILE A 64 -9.74 -8.03 -15.08
CA ILE A 64 -10.77 -7.68 -16.08
C ILE A 64 -11.46 -6.38 -15.70
N LEU A 65 -11.83 -6.22 -14.42
CA LEU A 65 -12.41 -4.97 -13.92
C LEU A 65 -11.42 -3.80 -14.08
N TRP A 66 -10.16 -4.00 -13.73
CA TRP A 66 -9.11 -2.99 -13.86
C TRP A 66 -8.95 -2.52 -15.32
N MET A 67 -8.89 -3.45 -16.26
CA MET A 67 -8.78 -3.15 -17.69
C MET A 67 -10.00 -2.38 -18.23
N TRP A 68 -11.18 -2.57 -17.62
CA TRP A 68 -12.40 -1.89 -18.04
C TRP A 68 -12.60 -0.51 -17.40
N PHE A 69 -12.12 -0.33 -16.17
CA PHE A 69 -12.35 0.88 -15.38
C PHE A 69 -11.17 1.84 -15.33
N VAL A 70 -9.94 1.37 -15.52
CA VAL A 70 -8.75 2.23 -15.35
C VAL A 70 -8.16 2.59 -16.70
N SER A 71 -7.77 3.86 -16.84
CA SER A 71 -7.05 4.36 -18.02
C SER A 71 -5.78 5.08 -17.56
N ASP A 72 -4.73 5.05 -18.39
CA ASP A 72 -3.41 5.57 -18.01
C ASP A 72 -3.40 7.10 -17.83
N THR A 73 -4.30 7.80 -18.53
CA THR A 73 -4.46 9.24 -18.41
C THR A 73 -5.93 9.64 -18.19
N PRO A 74 -6.19 10.71 -17.41
CA PRO A 74 -7.53 11.30 -17.30
C PRO A 74 -8.07 11.81 -18.66
N ALA A 75 -7.19 12.04 -19.64
CA ALA A 75 -7.54 12.50 -20.97
C ALA A 75 -8.24 11.43 -21.81
N GLU A 76 -7.78 10.18 -21.70
CA GLU A 76 -8.26 9.02 -22.45
C GLU A 76 -9.44 8.31 -21.77
N HIS A 77 -9.70 8.65 -20.50
CA HIS A 77 -10.75 8.02 -19.73
C HIS A 77 -12.15 8.44 -20.22
N LYS A 78 -12.91 7.50 -20.78
CA LYS A 78 -14.23 7.76 -21.40
C LYS A 78 -15.36 8.06 -20.41
N ARG A 79 -15.20 7.73 -19.13
CA ARG A 79 -16.26 7.81 -18.10
C ARG A 79 -16.05 8.95 -17.08
N ILE A 80 -15.05 9.81 -17.28
CA ILE A 80 -14.77 10.90 -16.34
C ILE A 80 -15.74 12.07 -16.56
N SER A 81 -16.18 12.73 -15.47
CA SER A 81 -16.95 13.96 -15.56
C SER A 81 -16.10 15.09 -16.15
N ARG A 82 -16.71 16.02 -16.88
CA ARG A 82 -15.99 17.18 -17.44
C ARG A 82 -15.42 18.07 -16.33
N GLU A 83 -16.18 18.25 -15.26
CA GLU A 83 -15.77 19.04 -14.08
C GLU A 83 -14.54 18.43 -13.39
N GLU A 84 -14.55 17.11 -13.18
CA GLU A 84 -13.44 16.39 -12.55
C GLU A 84 -12.19 16.41 -13.44
N LYS A 85 -12.38 16.25 -14.76
CA LYS A 85 -11.29 16.34 -15.73
C LYS A 85 -10.63 17.72 -15.71
N GLU A 86 -11.42 18.79 -15.72
CA GLU A 86 -10.92 20.16 -15.66
C GLU A 86 -10.21 20.45 -14.33
N TYR A 87 -10.74 19.96 -13.21
CA TYR A 87 -10.12 20.08 -11.89
C TYR A 87 -8.74 19.40 -11.81
N ILE A 88 -8.66 18.13 -12.23
CA ILE A 88 -7.42 17.37 -12.21
C ILE A 88 -6.40 18.01 -13.17
N MET A 89 -6.80 18.28 -14.42
CA MET A 89 -5.89 18.87 -15.41
C MET A 89 -5.43 20.28 -15.02
N GLY A 90 -6.29 21.10 -14.43
CA GLY A 90 -5.93 22.43 -13.94
C GLY A 90 -4.86 22.38 -12.84
N LEU A 91 -5.07 21.54 -11.82
CA LEU A 91 -4.11 21.41 -10.72
C LEU A 91 -2.80 20.73 -11.14
N LEU A 92 -2.85 19.78 -12.07
CA LEU A 92 -1.65 19.19 -12.66
C LEU A 92 -0.88 20.21 -13.50
N ALA A 93 -1.57 21.00 -14.33
CA ALA A 93 -0.97 22.05 -15.15
C ALA A 93 -0.28 23.12 -14.30
N ASP A 94 -0.93 23.61 -13.25
CA ASP A 94 -0.34 24.56 -12.28
C ASP A 94 0.89 23.98 -11.56
N SER A 95 0.86 22.68 -11.25
CA SER A 95 2.01 21.99 -10.65
C SER A 95 3.18 21.82 -11.62
N THR A 96 2.92 21.73 -12.92
CA THR A 96 3.93 21.68 -13.99
C THR A 96 4.34 23.04 -14.54
N HIS A 97 3.65 24.14 -14.20
CA HIS A 97 3.97 25.48 -14.72
C HIS A 97 5.36 25.98 -14.28
N ASP A 98 5.94 25.43 -13.21
CA ASP A 98 7.32 25.68 -12.77
C ASP A 98 8.37 24.72 -13.37
N THR A 99 7.96 23.69 -14.10
CA THR A 99 8.88 22.75 -14.76
C THR A 99 8.42 22.50 -16.19
N LYS A 100 8.73 23.47 -17.07
CA LYS A 100 8.91 23.17 -18.50
C LYS A 100 9.68 21.84 -18.59
N LYS A 101 9.11 20.85 -19.28
CA LYS A 101 9.76 19.59 -19.69
C LYS A 101 11.06 19.91 -20.45
N LYS A 102 12.11 20.31 -19.74
CA LYS A 102 13.46 20.00 -20.14
C LYS A 102 13.61 18.53 -19.85
N GLU A 103 14.13 17.79 -20.82
CA GLU A 103 14.75 16.49 -20.59
C GLU A 103 15.90 16.70 -19.59
N LEU A 104 15.56 16.87 -18.32
CA LEU A 104 16.51 16.92 -17.24
C LEU A 104 17.03 15.49 -17.14
N GLN A 105 18.25 15.28 -17.60
CA GLN A 105 18.96 14.04 -17.38
C GLN A 105 18.94 13.78 -15.88
N VAL A 106 18.28 12.70 -15.48
CA VAL A 106 18.15 12.34 -14.06
C VAL A 106 19.56 12.13 -13.53
N PRO A 107 20.01 12.90 -12.52
CA PRO A 107 21.39 12.85 -12.05
C PRO A 107 21.57 11.63 -11.13
N TRP A 108 21.59 10.43 -11.71
CA TRP A 108 21.67 9.15 -11.02
C TRP A 108 22.83 9.09 -10.03
N LEU A 109 23.98 9.65 -10.40
CA LEU A 109 25.19 9.62 -9.58
C LEU A 109 25.08 10.51 -8.34
N GLU A 110 24.43 11.67 -8.46
CA GLU A 110 24.17 12.59 -7.34
C GLU A 110 23.16 11.98 -6.37
N ILE A 111 22.10 11.35 -6.89
CA ILE A 111 21.10 10.64 -6.08
C ILE A 111 21.77 9.48 -5.32
N ALA A 112 22.59 8.69 -6.02
CA ALA A 112 23.31 7.56 -5.44
C ALA A 112 24.38 7.98 -4.41
N LYS A 113 24.89 9.22 -4.46
CA LYS A 113 25.85 9.74 -3.47
C LYS A 113 25.17 10.46 -2.30
N SER A 114 23.88 10.73 -2.39
CA SER A 114 23.16 11.48 -1.37
C SER A 114 22.92 10.65 -0.11
N MET A 115 23.32 11.18 1.06
CA MET A 115 23.12 10.53 2.35
C MET A 115 21.64 10.26 2.70
N PRO A 116 20.67 11.17 2.40
CA PRO A 116 19.26 10.90 2.64
C PRO A 116 18.73 9.69 1.88
N ASN A 117 19.23 9.43 0.66
CA ASN A 117 18.83 8.27 -0.12
C ASN A 117 19.23 6.96 0.58
N TYR A 118 20.46 6.88 1.10
CA TYR A 118 20.88 5.70 1.87
C TYR A 118 20.07 5.51 3.15
N ALA A 119 19.74 6.58 3.87
CA ALA A 119 18.90 6.49 5.06
C ALA A 119 17.52 5.88 4.72
N ILE A 120 16.88 6.34 3.64
CA ILE A 120 15.60 5.80 3.18
C ILE A 120 15.73 4.33 2.75
N VAL A 121 16.78 3.98 2.00
CA VAL A 121 17.02 2.61 1.53
C VAL A 121 17.20 1.65 2.70
N VAL A 122 18.05 2.00 3.67
CA VAL A 122 18.30 1.16 4.85
C VAL A 122 17.04 1.03 5.71
N SER A 123 16.29 2.11 5.91
CA SER A 123 15.01 2.05 6.62
C SER A 123 14.01 1.14 5.91
N ASN A 124 13.91 1.23 4.58
CA ASN A 124 13.00 0.38 3.80
C ASN A 124 13.41 -1.10 3.90
N ILE A 125 14.70 -1.42 3.74
CA ILE A 125 15.20 -2.79 3.88
C ILE A 125 14.90 -3.35 5.27
N THR A 126 15.11 -2.55 6.32
CA THR A 126 14.88 -2.98 7.70
C THR A 126 13.40 -3.25 7.95
N CYS A 127 12.53 -2.37 7.44
CA CYS A 127 11.08 -2.52 7.54
C CYS A 127 10.59 -3.77 6.79
N ASP A 128 11.01 -3.95 5.54
CA ASP A 128 10.67 -5.12 4.72
C ASP A 128 11.17 -6.41 5.35
N TRP A 129 12.41 -6.41 5.87
CA TRP A 129 12.96 -7.57 6.57
C TRP A 129 12.15 -7.95 7.80
N GLY A 130 11.77 -6.97 8.63
CA GLY A 130 10.89 -7.20 9.79
C GLY A 130 9.55 -7.78 9.37
N LEU A 131 8.91 -7.20 8.36
CA LEU A 131 7.61 -7.64 7.84
C LEU A 131 7.69 -9.09 7.34
N TYR A 132 8.65 -9.43 6.47
CA TYR A 132 8.76 -10.79 5.90
C TYR A 132 9.17 -11.84 6.92
N THR A 133 10.01 -11.47 7.89
CA THR A 133 10.37 -12.36 9.00
C THR A 133 9.13 -12.73 9.80
N LEU A 134 8.33 -11.74 10.21
CA LEU A 134 7.07 -11.99 10.90
C LEU A 134 6.09 -12.79 10.03
N LEU A 135 6.00 -12.48 8.74
CA LEU A 135 5.10 -13.16 7.79
C LEU A 135 5.40 -14.65 7.67
N THR A 136 6.69 -15.00 7.67
CA THR A 136 7.14 -16.38 7.49
C THR A 136 7.11 -17.17 8.79
N TYR A 137 7.55 -16.56 9.90
CA TYR A 137 7.74 -17.29 11.16
C TYR A 137 6.51 -17.28 12.07
N ILE A 138 5.59 -16.30 11.99
CA ILE A 138 4.39 -16.29 12.84
C ILE A 138 3.56 -17.58 12.65
N PRO A 139 3.18 -17.98 11.41
CA PRO A 139 2.34 -19.16 11.22
C PRO A 139 3.03 -20.45 11.68
N THR A 140 4.34 -20.53 11.46
CA THR A 140 5.20 -21.66 11.86
C THR A 140 5.31 -21.75 13.38
N TYR A 141 5.57 -20.63 14.06
CA TYR A 141 5.66 -20.57 15.52
C TYR A 141 4.34 -20.96 16.20
N MET A 142 3.23 -20.44 15.69
CA MET A 142 1.89 -20.75 16.21
C MET A 142 1.54 -22.24 16.06
N ASN A 143 2.00 -22.90 14.99
CA ASN A 143 1.79 -24.33 14.78
C ASN A 143 2.78 -25.20 15.59
N ASP A 144 4.08 -24.90 15.54
CA ASP A 144 5.12 -25.76 16.11
C ASP A 144 5.23 -25.64 17.62
N VAL A 145 5.12 -24.43 18.16
CA VAL A 145 5.31 -24.15 19.60
C VAL A 145 3.97 -24.13 20.32
N LEU A 146 2.99 -23.38 19.80
CA LEU A 146 1.68 -23.23 20.43
C LEU A 146 0.71 -24.38 20.11
N LYS A 147 1.06 -25.27 19.16
CA LYS A 147 0.27 -26.45 18.77
C LYS A 147 -1.19 -26.12 18.41
N LEU A 148 -1.42 -24.93 17.84
CA LEU A 148 -2.76 -24.51 17.42
C LEU A 148 -3.20 -25.28 16.18
N ASP A 149 -4.49 -25.63 16.16
CA ASP A 149 -5.13 -26.24 15.00
C ASP A 149 -5.10 -25.28 13.80
N ILE A 150 -5.08 -25.83 12.58
CA ILE A 150 -4.83 -25.07 11.35
C ILE A 150 -5.87 -23.96 11.15
N THR A 151 -7.12 -24.21 11.55
CA THR A 151 -8.22 -23.25 11.47
C THR A 151 -8.03 -22.05 12.38
N THR A 152 -7.69 -22.29 13.65
CA THR A 152 -7.46 -21.22 14.63
C THR A 152 -6.13 -20.51 14.36
N ASN A 153 -5.13 -21.22 13.86
CA ASN A 153 -3.82 -20.68 13.53
C ASN A 153 -3.91 -19.51 12.53
N GLY A 154 -4.71 -19.62 11.46
CA GLY A 154 -4.87 -18.52 10.51
C GLY A 154 -5.53 -17.28 11.10
N LEU A 155 -6.50 -17.47 11.99
CA LEU A 155 -7.14 -16.34 12.67
C LEU A 155 -6.16 -15.63 13.61
N PHE A 156 -5.44 -16.38 14.45
CA PHE A 156 -4.44 -15.81 15.36
C PHE A 156 -3.24 -15.20 14.61
N SER A 157 -2.79 -15.84 13.53
CA SER A 157 -1.71 -15.32 12.68
C SER A 157 -2.10 -14.04 11.94
N SER A 158 -3.39 -13.81 11.70
CA SER A 158 -3.89 -12.57 11.08
C SER A 158 -3.94 -11.38 12.04
N LEU A 159 -4.05 -11.61 13.37
CA LEU A 159 -4.21 -10.55 14.37
C LEU A 159 -3.10 -9.50 14.37
N PRO A 160 -1.79 -9.85 14.34
CA PRO A 160 -0.72 -8.85 14.29
C PRO A 160 -0.84 -7.93 13.07
N TYR A 161 -1.29 -8.45 11.93
CA TYR A 161 -1.48 -7.65 10.71
C TYR A 161 -2.72 -6.77 10.78
N ILE A 162 -3.78 -7.19 11.49
CA ILE A 162 -4.94 -6.34 11.77
C ILE A 162 -4.52 -5.16 12.67
N VAL A 163 -3.75 -5.44 13.72
CA VAL A 163 -3.22 -4.40 14.61
C VAL A 163 -2.32 -3.46 13.82
N PHE A 164 -1.44 -4.00 12.98
CA PHE A 164 -0.57 -3.19 12.12
C PHE A 164 -1.38 -2.30 11.17
N TRP A 165 -2.39 -2.85 10.49
CA TRP A 165 -3.28 -2.07 9.62
C TRP A 165 -4.01 -0.97 10.38
N ALA A 166 -4.55 -1.28 11.58
CA ALA A 166 -5.24 -0.30 12.41
C ALA A 166 -4.30 0.81 12.88
N THR A 167 -3.08 0.49 13.31
CA THR A 167 -2.07 1.47 13.72
C THR A 167 -1.69 2.38 12.56
N VAL A 168 -1.45 1.84 11.36
CA VAL A 168 -1.13 2.64 10.17
C VAL A 168 -2.30 3.55 9.77
N PHE A 169 -3.53 3.03 9.82
CA PHE A 169 -4.72 3.80 9.47
C PHE A 169 -4.99 4.93 10.48
N CYS A 170 -4.96 4.64 11.78
CA CYS A 170 -5.11 5.62 12.85
C CYS A 170 -3.97 6.63 12.87
N GLY A 171 -2.73 6.17 12.67
CA GLY A 171 -1.53 7.01 12.59
C GLY A 171 -1.60 7.99 11.43
N GLY A 172 -2.06 7.55 10.26
CA GLY A 172 -2.29 8.43 9.11
C GLY A 172 -3.32 9.52 9.40
N TRP A 173 -4.45 9.17 10.02
CA TRP A 173 -5.47 10.15 10.39
C TRP A 173 -4.97 11.13 11.45
N LEU A 174 -4.23 10.65 12.44
CA LEU A 174 -3.63 11.46 13.49
C LEU A 174 -2.54 12.40 12.95
N ALA A 175 -1.74 11.93 11.99
CA ALA A 175 -0.74 12.74 11.30
C ALA A 175 -1.39 13.89 10.52
N ASP A 176 -2.47 13.60 9.79
CA ASP A 176 -3.25 14.61 9.08
C ASP A 176 -3.92 15.60 10.05
N PHE A 177 -4.43 15.12 11.21
CA PHE A 177 -4.98 15.98 12.25
C PHE A 177 -3.94 16.96 12.80
N PHE A 178 -2.74 16.47 13.16
CA PHE A 178 -1.64 17.33 13.65
C PHE A 178 -1.18 18.34 12.59
N ARG A 179 -1.13 17.92 11.32
CA ARG A 179 -0.71 18.78 10.20
C ARG A 179 -1.74 19.88 9.91
N ASN A 180 -3.03 19.54 9.90
CA ASN A 180 -4.11 20.49 9.61
C ASN A 180 -4.31 21.52 10.73
N ARG A 181 -4.05 21.12 11.99
CA ARG A 181 -4.12 22.02 13.15
C ARG A 181 -2.83 22.81 13.41
N LYS A 182 -1.80 22.65 12.56
CA LYS A 182 -0.46 23.29 12.71
C LYS A 182 0.17 23.10 14.10
N LEU A 183 -0.14 21.99 14.78
CA LEU A 183 0.33 21.72 16.14
C LEU A 183 1.82 21.35 16.18
N MET A 184 2.36 20.83 15.07
CA MET A 184 3.77 20.47 14.92
C MET A 184 4.31 20.83 13.53
N SER A 185 5.62 21.08 13.45
CA SER A 185 6.33 21.23 12.17
C SER A 185 6.25 19.94 11.36
N THR A 186 6.09 20.06 10.03
CA THR A 186 5.99 18.94 9.09
C THR A 186 7.13 17.94 9.21
N THR A 187 8.33 18.40 9.61
CA THR A 187 9.51 17.54 9.81
C THR A 187 9.39 16.72 11.09
N ASN A 188 8.85 17.31 12.16
CA ASN A 188 8.69 16.62 13.44
C ASN A 188 7.53 15.63 13.40
N THR A 189 6.45 15.96 12.71
CA THR A 189 5.35 15.03 12.44
C THR A 189 5.87 13.81 11.67
N ARG A 190 6.60 14.00 10.57
CA ARG A 190 7.17 12.87 9.80
C ARG A 190 8.09 12.00 10.64
N LYS A 191 9.03 12.59 11.38
CA LYS A 191 9.93 11.84 12.28
C LYS A 191 9.17 11.04 13.34
N LEU A 192 8.12 11.61 13.93
CA LEU A 192 7.33 10.93 14.96
C LEU A 192 6.63 9.69 14.39
N PHE A 193 5.94 9.83 13.25
CA PHE A 193 5.20 8.73 12.63
C PHE A 193 6.09 7.73 11.89
N ASP A 194 7.31 8.11 11.50
CA ASP A 194 8.30 7.16 10.96
C ASP A 194 9.00 6.36 12.07
N THR A 195 8.94 6.80 13.33
CA THR A 195 9.57 6.12 14.48
C THR A 195 8.58 5.21 15.24
N ILE A 196 7.27 5.47 15.13
CA ILE A 196 6.18 4.74 15.81
C ILE A 196 5.55 3.74 14.85
#